data_AF-A0A9J6FVY7-F1
#
_entry.id   AF-A0A9J6FVY7-F1
#
_cell.length_a   1.000
_cell.length_b   1.000
_cell.length_c   1.000
_cell.angle_alpha   90.00
_cell.angle_beta   90.00
_cell.angle_gamma   90.00
#
_symmetry.space_group_name_H-M   'P 1'
#
loop_
_entity.id
_entity.type
_entity.pdbx_description
1 polymer ?
#
loop_
_entity_poly.entity_id
_entity_poly.type
_entity_poly.pdbx_seq_one_letter_code
_entity_poly.pdbx_strand_id
1 'polypeptide(L)'
;MYAAVNHSQGLSKTPLTAWVLAKSDGEILAAHCTCMAGNGEACSHVAALLFYMQYVARARQDRSCTDTDNSWLPPHIRKIHARPDSEMDFASSAMKNASLRLI
;
A
#
# COMPACT_ATOMS: atom_id res chain seq x y z
N MET A 1 16.86 -14.08 -7.26
CA MET A 1 15.78 -13.17 -7.71
C MET A 1 16.34 -12.21 -8.76
N TYR A 2 15.56 -11.90 -9.79
CA TYR A 2 15.90 -10.95 -10.85
C TYR A 2 14.86 -9.82 -10.88
N ALA A 3 15.29 -8.58 -11.12
CA ALA A 3 14.43 -7.40 -11.22
C ALA A 3 14.91 -6.45 -12.31
N ALA A 4 13.94 -5.85 -13.02
CA ALA A 4 14.19 -4.72 -13.91
C ALA A 4 13.94 -3.42 -13.13
N VAL A 5 14.93 -2.53 -13.07
CA VAL A 5 14.90 -1.32 -12.25
C VAL A 5 15.13 -0.11 -13.15
N ASN A 6 14.20 0.85 -13.12
CA ASN A 6 14.36 2.07 -13.91
C ASN A 6 15.52 2.92 -13.37
N HIS A 7 16.16 3.66 -14.28
CA HIS A 7 17.01 4.77 -13.88
C HIS A 7 16.18 5.82 -13.12
N SER A 8 16.77 6.50 -12.13
CA SER A 8 16.08 7.59 -11.45
C SER A 8 15.55 8.60 -12.48
N GLN A 9 14.22 8.71 -12.55
CA GLN A 9 13.49 9.64 -13.42
C GLN A 9 13.63 9.41 -14.94
N GLY A 10 14.34 8.35 -15.38
CA GLY A 10 14.60 8.06 -16.79
C GLY A 10 13.66 7.01 -17.38
N LEU A 11 12.36 7.32 -17.51
CA LEU A 11 11.34 6.39 -18.01
C LEU A 11 11.55 5.96 -19.48
N SER A 12 12.28 6.76 -20.25
CA SER A 12 12.60 6.48 -21.66
C SER A 12 13.83 5.60 -21.86
N LYS A 13 14.63 5.39 -20.81
CA LYS A 13 15.84 4.56 -20.87
C LYS A 13 15.47 3.10 -20.64
N THR A 14 16.22 2.20 -21.28
CA THR A 14 16.11 0.77 -20.99
C THR A 14 16.34 0.53 -19.50
N PRO A 15 15.46 -0.22 -18.81
CA PRO A 15 15.64 -0.55 -17.41
C PRO A 15 16.96 -1.28 -17.16
N LEU A 16 17.55 -1.00 -16.00
CA LEU A 16 18.73 -1.70 -15.49
C LEU A 16 18.34 -3.08 -14.99
N THR A 17 19.32 -3.98 -14.99
CA THR A 17 19.17 -5.31 -14.44
C THR A 17 19.72 -5.34 -13.02
N ALA A 18 18.90 -5.79 -12.07
CA ALA A 18 19.32 -6.09 -10.71
C ALA A 18 19.03 -7.54 -10.36
N TRP A 19 19.91 -8.16 -9.58
CA TRP A 19 19.72 -9.52 -9.10
C TRP A 19 20.21 -9.67 -7.66
N VAL A 20 19.62 -10.65 -6.98
CA VAL A 20 19.97 -11.05 -5.61
C VAL A 20 20.09 -12.55 -5.57
N LEU A 21 21.21 -13.04 -5.04
CA LEU A 21 21.45 -14.41 -4.67
C LEU A 21 21.26 -14.55 -3.16
N ALA A 22 20.35 -15.43 -2.75
CA ALA A 22 20.02 -15.66 -1.35
C ALA A 22 19.82 -17.16 -1.10
N LYS A 23 20.09 -17.59 0.13
CA LYS A 23 19.75 -18.93 0.63
C LYS A 23 18.25 -19.03 0.93
N SER A 24 17.77 -20.25 1.13
CA SER A 24 16.37 -20.52 1.47
C SER A 24 15.95 -20.02 2.86
N ASP A 25 16.92 -19.83 3.77
CA ASP A 25 16.71 -19.24 5.10
C ASP A 25 16.64 -17.70 5.09
N GLY A 26 16.86 -17.08 3.93
CA GLY A 26 16.83 -15.62 3.76
C GLY A 26 18.20 -14.94 3.85
N GLU A 27 19.30 -15.67 4.08
CA GLU A 27 20.65 -15.08 4.06
C GLU A 27 21.01 -14.60 2.65
N ILE A 28 21.44 -13.34 2.53
CA ILE A 28 21.85 -12.74 1.25
C ILE A 28 23.33 -13.08 1.00
N LEU A 29 23.60 -13.80 -0.09
CA LEU A 29 24.95 -14.19 -0.50
C LEU A 29 25.62 -13.11 -1.37
N ALA A 30 24.87 -12.55 -2.31
CA ALA A 30 25.36 -11.51 -3.21
C ALA A 30 24.18 -10.75 -3.81
N ALA A 31 24.42 -9.50 -4.19
CA ALA A 31 23.47 -8.72 -4.97
C ALA A 31 24.21 -7.75 -5.88
N HIS A 32 23.64 -7.43 -7.02
CA HIS A 32 24.26 -6.53 -7.98
C HIS A 32 23.21 -5.83 -8.84
N CYS A 33 23.57 -4.68 -9.39
CA CYS A 33 22.80 -3.94 -10.36
C CYS A 33 23.74 -3.39 -11.43
N THR A 34 23.33 -3.45 -12.69
CA THR A 34 24.13 -3.01 -13.86
C THR A 34 24.24 -1.48 -13.99
N CYS A 35 23.87 -0.73 -12.95
CA CYS A 35 24.04 0.72 -12.95
C CYS A 35 25.49 1.09 -12.66
N MET A 36 25.90 2.30 -13.03
CA MET A 36 27.28 2.78 -12.83
C MET A 36 27.76 2.61 -11.38
N ALA A 37 26.92 2.90 -10.39
CA ALA A 37 27.27 2.71 -8.98
C ALA A 37 27.30 1.23 -8.56
N GLY A 38 26.39 0.41 -9.10
CA GLY A 38 26.34 -1.03 -8.81
C GLY A 38 27.52 -1.80 -9.39
N ASN A 39 28.11 -1.31 -10.48
CA ASN A 39 29.39 -1.78 -11.00
C ASN A 39 30.58 -1.47 -10.07
N GLY A 40 30.44 -0.51 -9.15
CA GLY A 40 31.46 -0.18 -8.15
C GLY A 40 31.42 -1.11 -6.93
N GLU A 41 30.24 -1.40 -6.40
CA GLU A 41 29.97 -2.46 -5.40
C GLU A 41 28.48 -2.51 -5.07
N ALA A 42 27.90 -1.35 -4.77
CA ALA A 42 26.58 -1.21 -4.17
C ALA A 42 25.90 0.06 -4.70
N CYS A 43 24.58 -0.01 -4.83
CA CYS A 43 23.79 1.14 -5.23
C CYS A 43 22.42 1.14 -4.54
N SER A 44 21.75 2.29 -4.60
CA SER A 44 20.39 2.44 -4.07
C SER A 44 19.38 1.46 -4.69
N HIS A 45 19.57 1.02 -5.94
CA HIS A 45 18.71 0.01 -6.55
C HIS A 45 18.81 -1.34 -5.85
N VAL A 46 20.02 -1.77 -5.47
CA VAL A 46 20.22 -3.02 -4.71
C VAL A 46 19.56 -2.89 -3.34
N ALA A 47 19.77 -1.77 -2.64
CA ALA A 47 19.12 -1.50 -1.36
C ALA A 47 17.59 -1.53 -1.47
N ALA A 48 17.02 -0.86 -2.47
CA ALA A 48 15.57 -0.84 -2.71
C ALA A 48 15.01 -2.25 -2.99
N LEU A 49 15.72 -3.06 -3.79
CA LEU A 49 15.34 -4.44 -4.06
C LEU A 49 15.34 -5.30 -2.79
N LEU A 50 16.36 -5.15 -1.94
CA LEU A 50 16.44 -5.86 -0.66
C LEU A 50 15.34 -5.43 0.32
N PHE A 51 15.05 -4.13 0.41
CA PHE A 51 13.94 -3.64 1.22
C PHE A 51 12.58 -4.17 0.73
N TYR A 52 12.37 -4.22 -0.58
CA TYR A 52 11.17 -4.82 -1.16
C TYR A 52 11.05 -6.31 -0.80
N MET A 53 12.13 -7.08 -0.95
CA MET A 53 12.13 -8.51 -0.56
C MET A 53 11.80 -8.70 0.91
N GLN A 54 12.39 -7.89 1.79
CA GLN A 54 12.12 -7.93 3.23
C GLN A 54 10.66 -7.58 3.56
N TYR A 55 10.09 -6.58 2.87
CA TYR A 55 8.69 -6.21 3.01
C TYR A 55 7.77 -7.34 2.58
N VAL A 56 7.99 -7.92 1.40
CA VAL A 56 7.18 -9.05 0.90
C VAL A 56 7.26 -10.26 1.83
N ALA A 57 8.45 -10.56 2.37
CA ALA A 57 8.62 -11.64 3.34
C ALA A 57 7.78 -11.41 4.61
N ARG A 58 7.73 -10.16 5.12
CA ARG A 58 6.91 -9.79 6.29
C ARG A 58 5.42 -9.81 5.97
N ALA A 59 5.00 -9.23 4.87
CA ALA A 59 3.59 -9.18 4.45
C ALA A 59 2.99 -10.58 4.23
N ARG A 60 3.81 -11.58 3.90
CA ARG A 60 3.37 -12.99 3.84
C ARG A 60 3.12 -13.61 5.22
N GLN A 61 3.83 -13.15 6.24
CA GLN A 61 3.70 -13.64 7.61
C GLN A 61 2.60 -12.90 8.38
N ASP A 62 2.41 -11.62 8.07
CA ASP A 62 1.49 -10.72 8.75
C ASP A 62 0.61 -10.01 7.71
N ARG A 63 -0.63 -10.47 7.53
CA ARG A 63 -1.59 -9.83 6.61
C ARG A 63 -2.19 -8.64 7.33
N SER A 64 -2.03 -7.44 6.75
CA SER A 64 -2.67 -6.25 7.29
C SER A 64 -4.19 -6.37 7.17
N CYS A 65 -4.94 -5.62 7.99
CA CYS A 65 -6.39 -5.54 7.88
C CYS A 65 -6.88 -5.02 6.51
N THR A 66 -6.01 -4.42 5.71
CA THR A 66 -6.27 -4.00 4.33
C THR A 66 -5.93 -5.07 3.28
N ASP A 67 -5.19 -6.12 3.64
CA ASP A 67 -4.90 -7.28 2.76
C ASP A 67 -5.98 -8.37 2.84
N THR A 68 -6.95 -8.20 3.73
CA THR A 68 -8.14 -9.03 3.87
C THR A 68 -9.36 -8.29 3.36
N ASP A 69 -10.37 -9.02 2.88
CA ASP A 69 -11.66 -8.43 2.56
C ASP A 69 -12.15 -7.60 3.74
N ASN A 70 -12.66 -6.42 3.41
CA ASN A 70 -13.09 -5.43 4.38
C ASN A 70 -14.16 -6.04 5.30
N SER A 71 -13.74 -6.45 6.51
CA SER A 71 -14.61 -6.99 7.55
C SER A 71 -15.15 -5.91 8.47
N TRP A 72 -15.01 -4.62 8.12
CA TRP A 72 -15.73 -3.56 8.82
C TRP A 72 -17.19 -4.00 8.84
N LEU A 73 -17.74 -4.04 10.06
CA LEU A 73 -19.13 -4.41 10.32
C LEU A 73 -19.99 -3.85 9.19
N PRO A 74 -20.91 -4.66 8.60
CA PRO A 74 -21.76 -4.18 7.53
C PRO A 74 -22.29 -2.82 7.97
N PRO A 75 -22.21 -1.78 7.11
CA PRO A 75 -22.64 -0.45 7.48
C PRO A 75 -23.98 -0.59 8.19
N HIS A 76 -24.19 0.11 9.31
CA HIS A 76 -25.49 0.11 9.96
C HIS A 76 -26.46 0.84 9.00
N ILE A 77 -26.89 0.14 7.95
CA ILE A 77 -27.75 0.68 6.90
C ILE A 77 -29.13 0.81 7.53
N ARG A 78 -29.40 1.97 8.13
CA ARG A 78 -30.77 2.46 8.11
C ARG A 78 -31.07 2.68 6.64
N LYS A 79 -32.18 2.16 6.10
CA LYS A 79 -32.58 2.40 4.70
C LYS A 79 -32.74 3.91 4.47
N ILE A 80 -31.66 4.60 4.10
CA ILE A 80 -31.65 6.02 3.78
C ILE A 80 -31.99 6.11 2.30
N HIS A 81 -33.07 6.83 1.99
CA HIS A 81 -33.45 7.09 0.61
C HIS A 81 -32.62 8.28 0.13
N ALA A 82 -32.02 8.17 -1.06
CA ALA A 82 -31.31 9.29 -1.65
C ALA A 82 -32.27 10.47 -1.82
N ARG A 83 -31.86 11.65 -1.35
CA ARG A 83 -32.62 12.91 -1.49
C ARG A 83 -31.68 14.02 -1.95
N PRO A 84 -32.20 15.04 -2.65
CA PRO A 84 -31.46 16.26 -2.94
C PRO A 84 -30.91 16.92 -1.67
N ASP A 85 -29.77 17.59 -1.76
CA ASP A 85 -29.13 18.30 -0.64
C ASP A 85 -30.06 19.32 0.01
N SER A 86 -30.89 19.98 -0.80
CA SER A 86 -31.93 20.91 -0.33
C SER A 86 -32.98 20.28 0.58
N GLU A 87 -33.14 18.96 0.56
CA GLU A 87 -34.11 18.22 1.38
C GLU A 87 -33.45 17.49 2.56
N MET A 88 -32.12 17.62 2.73
CA MET A 88 -31.40 16.97 3.82
C MET A 88 -31.48 17.82 5.09
N ASP A 89 -32.05 17.24 6.14
CA ASP A 89 -32.05 17.84 7.48
C ASP A 89 -30.78 17.45 8.25
N PHE A 90 -29.82 18.37 8.27
CA PHE A 90 -28.54 18.26 8.98
C PHE A 90 -28.63 18.51 10.49
N ALA A 91 -29.83 18.76 11.03
CA ALA A 91 -29.98 18.92 12.48
C ALA A 91 -29.60 17.62 13.21
N SER A 92 -28.94 17.78 14.36
CA SER A 92 -28.55 16.65 15.19
C SER A 92 -29.78 15.92 15.75
N SER A 93 -29.61 14.65 16.12
CA SER A 93 -30.66 13.86 16.77
C SER A 93 -31.21 14.52 18.03
N ALA A 94 -30.38 15.24 18.77
CA ALA A 94 -30.79 16.02 19.94
C ALA A 94 -31.76 17.16 19.57
N MET A 95 -31.50 17.88 18.49
CA MET A 95 -32.35 18.98 18.02
C MET A 95 -33.70 18.47 17.50
N LYS A 96 -33.70 17.37 16.76
CA LYS A 96 -34.91 16.71 16.25
C LYS A 96 -35.83 16.25 17.40
N ASN A 97 -35.24 15.66 18.45
CA ASN A 97 -35.98 15.21 19.63
C ASN A 97 -36.51 16.37 20.49
N ALA A 98 -35.82 17.52 20.51
CA ALA A 98 -36.29 18.69 21.22
C ALA A 98 -37.51 19.33 20.55
N SER A 99 -37.51 19.44 19.22
CA SER A 99 -38.65 19.98 18.45
C SER A 99 -39.91 19.10 18.51
N LEU A 100 -39.76 17.78 18.60
CA LEU A 100 -40.88 16.83 18.74
C LEU A 100 -41.55 16.83 20.11
N ARG A 101 -40.93 17.45 21.13
CA ARG A 101 -41.48 17.56 22.50
C ARG A 101 -42.29 18.84 22.74
N LEU A 102 -42.38 19.71 21.75
CA LEU A 102 -43.08 20.99 21.81
C LEU A 102 -44.43 20.97 21.05
N ILE A 103 -44.87 19.78 20.63
CA ILE A 103 -46.14 19.48 19.97
C ILE A 103 -46.92 18.55 20.91
#